data_AF-X0TYF6-F1
#
_entry.id   AF-X0TYF6-F1
#
_cell.length_a   1.000
_cell.length_b   1.000
_cell.length_c   1.000
_cell.angle_alpha   90.00
_cell.angle_beta   90.00
_cell.angle_gamma   90.00
#
_symmetry.space_group_name_H-M   'P 1'
#
loop_
_entity.id
_entity.type
_entity.pdbx_description
1 polymer ?
#
loop_
_entity_poly.entity_id
_entity_poly.type
_entity_poly.pdbx_seq_one_letter_code
_entity_poly.pdbx_strand_id
1 'polypeptide(L)' 'GYYLIGLKKPHQEIFINIDWGSNQVLNQTVCKINKMHLKATFIPRWYDVDDQDGLNRLIKDLKGKQDKSIARWTRKYLGI' A
#
# COMPACT_ATOMS: atom_id res chain seq x y z
N GLY A 1 3.14 4.27 5.20
CA GLY A 1 3.97 4.35 3.98
C GLY A 1 3.10 4.19 2.75
N TYR A 2 3.52 3.37 1.79
CA TYR A 2 2.73 2.90 0.67
C TYR A 2 2.97 1.40 0.48
N TYR A 3 1.93 0.67 0.06
CA TYR A 3 2.02 -0.78 -0.17
C TYR A 3 2.35 -1.14 -1.63
N LEU A 4 2.28 -0.16 -2.54
CA LEU A 4 2.61 -0.35 -3.95
C LEU A 4 3.15 0.96 -4.53
N ILE A 5 4.22 0.83 -5.32
CA ILE A 5 4.76 1.90 -6.16
C ILE A 5 5.11 1.31 -7.54
N GLY A 6 4.75 2.02 -8.59
CA GLY A 6 5.01 1.62 -9.98
C GLY A 6 5.64 2.77 -10.75
N LEU A 7 6.68 2.48 -11.53
CA LEU A 7 7.42 3.47 -12.31
C LEU A 7 7.43 3.08 -13.78
N LYS A 8 7.21 4.06 -14.68
CA LYS A 8 7.34 3.85 -16.14
C LYS A 8 8.80 3.84 -16.61
N LYS A 9 9.67 4.50 -15.85
CA LYS A 9 11.12 4.58 -16.07
C LYS A 9 11.81 4.57 -14.71
N PRO A 10 13.07 4.10 -14.61
CA PRO A 10 13.83 4.18 -13.38
C PRO A 10 13.98 5.64 -12.91
N HIS A 11 13.60 5.90 -11.66
CA HIS A 11 13.79 7.17 -10.97
C HIS A 11 14.23 6.87 -9.53
N GLN A 12 15.53 6.69 -9.32
CA GLN A 12 16.07 6.27 -8.01
C GLN A 12 15.94 7.38 -6.97
N GLU A 13 15.91 8.64 -7.41
CA GLU A 13 15.92 9.85 -6.59
C GLU A 13 14.70 9.96 -5.66
N ILE A 14 13.58 9.33 -6.04
CA ILE A 14 12.36 9.29 -5.22
C ILE A 14 12.54 8.44 -3.96
N PHE A 15 13.57 7.57 -3.91
CA PHE A 15 13.86 6.66 -2.80
C PHE A 15 15.04 7.11 -1.91
N ILE A 16 15.83 8.09 -2.35
CA ILE A 16 17.01 8.59 -1.63
C ILE A 16 16.58 9.55 -0.51
N ASN A 17 17.22 9.55 0.66
CA ASN A 17 16.90 10.46 1.78
C ASN A 17 15.40 10.42 2.16
N ILE A 18 14.89 9.20 2.35
CA ILE A 18 13.56 8.93 2.87
C ILE A 18 13.73 8.37 4.29
N ASP A 19 12.92 8.84 5.22
CA ASP A 19 12.88 8.34 6.59
C ASP A 19 12.07 7.04 6.62
N TRP A 20 12.69 5.96 6.18
CA TRP A 20 12.09 4.64 6.13
C TRP A 20 11.63 4.18 7.52
N GLY A 21 10.51 3.43 7.55
CA GLY A 21 9.86 3.02 8.80
C GLY A 21 9.02 4.10 9.48
N SER A 22 8.96 5.32 8.92
CA SER A 22 8.13 6.40 9.46
C SER A 22 6.78 6.57 8.75
N ASN A 23 5.88 7.32 9.37
CA ASN A 23 4.65 7.78 8.72
C ASN A 23 4.89 8.85 7.64
N GLN A 24 6.12 9.36 7.48
CA GLN A 24 6.47 10.41 6.53
C GLN A 24 6.84 9.89 5.14
N VAL A 25 7.11 8.59 5.00
CA VAL A 25 7.60 7.97 3.75
C VAL A 25 6.80 8.40 2.51
N LEU A 26 5.46 8.36 2.60
CA LEU A 26 4.59 8.74 1.47
C LEU A 26 4.74 10.22 1.11
N ASN A 27 4.68 11.10 2.13
CA ASN A 27 4.76 12.55 1.93
C ASN A 27 6.12 12.96 1.36
N GLN A 28 7.21 12.39 1.86
CA GLN A 28 8.56 12.64 1.37
C GLN A 28 8.73 12.18 -0.09
N THR A 29 8.21 11.01 -0.42
CA THR A 29 8.23 10.47 -1.79
C THR A 29 7.44 11.39 -2.75
N VAL A 30 6.24 11.82 -2.36
CA VAL A 30 5.40 12.74 -3.16
C VAL A 30 6.08 14.11 -3.34
N CYS A 31 6.72 14.63 -2.29
CA CYS A 31 7.49 15.88 -2.38
C CYS A 31 8.60 15.80 -3.44
N LYS A 32 9.31 14.67 -3.50
CA LYS A 32 10.36 14.43 -4.51
C LYS A 32 9.79 14.32 -5.93
N ILE A 33 8.70 13.56 -6.11
CA ILE A 33 8.00 13.46 -7.39
C ILE A 33 7.62 14.86 -7.91
N ASN A 34 7.07 15.71 -7.02
CA ASN A 34 6.68 17.07 -7.37
C ASN A 34 7.90 17.95 -7.73
N LYS A 35 9.00 17.86 -6.97
CA LYS A 35 10.25 18.58 -7.27
C LYS A 35 10.88 18.17 -8.60
N MET A 36 10.69 16.93 -9.03
CA MET A 36 11.15 16.42 -10.31
C MET A 36 10.16 16.66 -11.45
N HIS A 37 9.06 17.38 -11.20
CA HIS A 37 7.99 17.64 -12.17
C HIS A 37 7.39 16.37 -12.79
N LEU A 38 7.38 15.26 -12.03
CA LEU A 38 6.79 14.00 -12.45
C LEU A 38 5.29 13.96 -12.11
N LYS A 39 4.53 13.18 -12.88
CA LYS A 39 3.11 12.92 -12.60
C LYS A 39 2.95 11.63 -11.81
N ALA A 40 2.16 11.67 -10.74
CA ALA A 40 1.78 10.50 -9.96
C ALA A 40 0.25 10.39 -9.87
N THR A 41 -0.24 9.15 -9.80
CA THR A 41 -1.64 8.81 -9.55
C THR A 41 -1.68 7.90 -8.33
N PHE A 42 -2.68 8.11 -7.47
CA PHE A 42 -2.91 7.27 -6.30
C PHE A 42 -3.93 6.19 -6.59
N ILE A 43 -3.67 4.99 -6.05
CA ILE A 43 -4.64 3.89 -6.00
C ILE A 43 -5.42 3.95 -4.67
N PRO A 44 -6.55 3.24 -4.54
CA PRO A 44 -7.30 3.18 -3.29
C PRO A 44 -6.39 2.83 -2.11
N ARG A 45 -6.64 3.46 -0.96
CA ARG A 45 -5.89 3.16 0.27
C ARG A 45 -6.15 1.72 0.69
N TRP A 46 -5.11 1.07 1.17
CA TRP A 46 -5.18 -0.23 1.82
C TRP A 46 -4.41 -0.18 3.14
N TYR A 47 -4.62 -1.18 3.99
CA TYR A 47 -3.93 -1.32 5.27
C TYR A 47 -3.04 -2.56 5.26
N ASP A 48 -1.92 -2.46 5.97
CA ASP A 48 -1.04 -3.60 6.21
C ASP A 48 -1.65 -4.51 7.29
N VAL A 49 -1.34 -5.80 7.22
CA VAL A 49 -1.81 -6.82 8.16
C VAL A 49 -0.59 -7.35 8.90
N ASP A 50 -0.11 -6.56 9.86
CA ASP A 50 1.14 -6.82 10.60
C ASP A 50 0.90 -7.41 12.00
N ASP A 51 -0.30 -7.22 12.55
CA ASP A 51 -0.65 -7.61 13.91
C ASP A 51 -2.03 -8.29 13.99
N GLN A 52 -2.39 -8.70 15.21
CA GLN A 52 -3.65 -9.39 15.49
C GLN A 52 -4.86 -8.52 15.15
N ASP A 53 -4.77 -7.20 15.34
CA ASP A 53 -5.87 -6.28 15.07
C ASP A 53 -6.08 -6.09 13.57
N GLY A 54 -5.00 -5.98 12.80
CA GLY A 54 -5.01 -5.99 11.34
C GLY A 54 -5.62 -7.28 10.79
N LEU A 55 -5.29 -8.44 11.38
CA LEU A 55 -5.86 -9.73 10.98
C LEU A 55 -7.37 -9.80 11.30
N ASN A 56 -7.78 -9.36 12.49
CA ASN A 56 -9.18 -9.31 12.89
C ASN A 56 -10.00 -8.39 11.96
N ARG A 57 -9.43 -7.24 11.58
CA ARG A 57 -10.01 -6.33 10.59
C ARG A 57 -10.17 -7.01 9.24
N LEU A 58 -9.14 -7.69 8.75
CA LEU A 58 -9.19 -8.43 7.49
C LEU A 58 -10.29 -9.49 7.49
N ILE A 59 -10.40 -10.28 8.56
CA ILE A 59 -11.45 -11.30 8.71
C ILE A 59 -12.84 -10.66 8.64
N LYS A 60 -13.04 -9.51 9.28
CA LYS A 60 -14.32 -8.78 9.24
C LYS A 60 -14.65 -8.29 7.84
N ASP A 61 -13.68 -7.69 7.13
CA ASP A 61 -13.87 -7.18 5.77
C ASP A 61 -14.19 -8.32 4.79
N LEU A 62 -13.58 -9.50 4.97
CA LEU A 62 -13.76 -10.66 4.10
C LEU A 62 -15.09 -11.40 4.28
N LYS A 63 -15.76 -11.24 5.43
CA LYS A 63 -17.12 -11.77 5.68
C LYS A 63 -18.21 -11.05 4.87
N GLY A 64 -17.87 -10.00 4.12
CA GLY A 64 -18.73 -9.28 3.18
C GLY A 64 -18.72 -9.81 1.74
N LYS A 65 -19.31 -9.04 0.80
CA LYS A 65 -19.59 -9.40 -0.61
C LYS A 65 -18.40 -10.06 -1.33
N GLN A 66 -18.74 -10.90 -2.31
CA GLN A 66 -17.79 -11.41 -3.30
C GLN A 66 -17.29 -10.26 -4.17
N ASP A 67 -16.02 -9.89 -4.01
CA ASP A 67 -15.30 -8.97 -4.87
C ASP A 67 -14.14 -9.72 -5.53
N LYS A 68 -13.94 -9.49 -6.84
CA LYS A 68 -12.81 -10.01 -7.61
C LYS A 68 -11.47 -9.45 -7.14
N SER A 69 -11.48 -8.35 -6.38
CA SER A 69 -10.29 -7.77 -5.74
C SER A 69 -9.73 -8.62 -4.58
N ILE A 70 -10.51 -9.58 -4.08
CA ILE A 70 -10.11 -10.43 -2.95
C ILE A 70 -9.10 -11.48 -3.42
N ALA A 71 -7.97 -11.55 -2.72
CA ALA A 71 -6.94 -12.54 -2.98
C ALA A 71 -7.51 -13.98 -2.88
N ARG A 72 -7.31 -14.75 -3.95
CA ARG A 72 -7.96 -16.05 -4.22
C ARG A 72 -7.94 -17.03 -3.04
N TRP A 73 -6.87 -17.03 -2.26
CA TRP A 73 -6.63 -18.05 -1.24
C TRP A 73 -6.87 -17.57 0.19
N THR A 74 -7.08 -16.27 0.41
CA THR A 74 -7.10 -15.71 1.77
C THR A 74 -8.23 -16.29 2.61
N ARG A 75 -9.44 -16.36 2.07
CA ARG A 75 -10.59 -16.98 2.74
C ARG A 75 -10.37 -18.44 3.10
N LYS A 76 -9.82 -19.22 2.16
CA LYS A 76 -9.49 -20.64 2.35
C LYS A 76 -8.56 -20.86 3.55
N TYR A 77 -7.51 -20.06 3.67
CA TYR A 77 -6.54 -20.20 4.77
C TYR A 77 -7.03 -19.62 6.10
N LEU A 78 -7.95 -18.65 6.07
CA LEU A 78 -8.58 -18.10 7.27
C LEU A 78 -9.79 -18.92 7.75
N GLY A 79 -10.26 -19.89 6.97
CA GLY A 79 -11.42 -20.73 7.30
C GLY A 79 -12.74 -19.98 7.30
N ILE A 80 -12.87 -18.93 6.47
CA ILE A 80 -14.06 -18.06 6.35
C ILE A 80 -14.65 -18.01 4.94
#